data_AF-K1TPK1-F1
#
_entry.id   AF-K1TPK1-F1
#
_cell.length_a   1.000
_cell.length_b   1.000
_cell.length_c   1.000
_cell.angle_alpha   90.00
_cell.angle_beta   90.00
_cell.angle_gamma   90.00
#
_symmetry.space_group_name_H-M   'P 1'
#
loop_
_entity.id
_entity.type
_entity.pdbx_description
1 polymer ?
#
loop_
_entity_poly.entity_id
_entity_poly.type
_entity_poly.pdbx_seq_one_letter_code
_entity_poly.pdbx_strand_id
1 'polypeptide(L)'
;MIKRVIRAATAALGILAALNACQQDRTATATPDQVPDGYVALRFDAEIPAMQEVVTRSVDPDGNGVQNMTLFCFDSFGLFISTATADLSAQSSETGTFSAVVPENTRTIHFLANQNMSEFQEDDFRSRSEAEVMSVLEGSSGRMIYWARFACAPDDDRSIDEQLAAAGNTVEMIRNHARISIANPDNQWLEVTGFVPLGKDTRQLRRCRGTDRAGIA
;
A
#
# COMPACT_ATOMS: atom_id res chain seq x y z
N MET A 1 30.11 -50.03 30.44
CA MET A 1 30.23 -49.07 29.32
C MET A 1 28.91 -48.83 28.57
N ILE A 2 28.09 -49.87 28.32
CA ILE A 2 26.80 -49.79 27.59
C ILE A 2 25.79 -48.77 28.14
N LYS A 3 25.65 -48.65 29.48
CA LYS A 3 24.69 -47.70 30.10
C LYS A 3 25.02 -46.21 29.88
N ARG A 4 26.27 -45.86 29.58
CA ARG A 4 26.69 -44.47 29.29
C ARG A 4 26.40 -44.10 27.83
N VAL A 5 26.53 -45.05 26.91
CA VAL A 5 26.21 -44.89 25.49
C VAL A 5 24.70 -44.69 25.28
N ILE A 6 23.87 -45.45 26.01
CA ILE A 6 22.41 -45.32 25.93
C ILE A 6 21.95 -43.93 26.43
N ARG A 7 22.54 -43.42 27.51
CA ARG A 7 22.21 -42.08 28.05
C ARG A 7 22.67 -40.94 27.14
N ALA A 8 23.81 -41.12 26.46
CA ALA A 8 24.31 -40.15 25.48
C ALA A 8 23.41 -40.13 24.22
N ALA A 9 22.92 -41.29 23.78
CA ALA A 9 22.02 -41.38 22.63
C ALA A 9 20.64 -40.74 22.89
N THR A 10 20.06 -40.93 24.09
CA THR A 10 18.78 -40.29 24.45
C THR A 10 18.90 -38.78 24.66
N ALA A 11 20.05 -38.29 25.15
CA ALA A 11 20.30 -36.85 25.25
C ALA A 11 20.45 -36.18 23.87
N ALA A 12 21.12 -36.84 22.92
CA ALA A 12 21.30 -36.30 21.56
C ALA A 12 19.98 -36.24 20.76
N LEU A 13 19.10 -37.23 20.91
CA LEU A 13 17.77 -37.24 20.28
C LEU A 13 16.84 -36.15 20.85
N GLY A 14 16.94 -35.84 22.15
CA GLY A 14 16.19 -34.73 22.77
C GLY A 14 16.62 -33.35 22.29
N ILE A 15 17.92 -33.17 21.99
CA ILE A 15 18.47 -31.89 21.51
C ILE A 15 18.14 -31.67 20.02
N LEU A 16 18.08 -32.72 19.19
CA LEU A 16 17.64 -32.59 17.79
C LEU A 16 16.14 -32.25 17.67
N ALA A 17 15.30 -32.71 18.61
CA ALA A 17 13.88 -32.35 18.64
C ALA A 17 13.66 -30.88 19.06
N ALA A 18 14.53 -30.32 19.89
CA ALA A 18 14.44 -28.92 20.33
C ALA A 18 14.87 -27.90 19.26
N LEU A 19 15.70 -28.31 18.28
CA LEU A 19 16.15 -27.44 17.19
C LEU A 19 15.10 -27.24 16.08
N ASN A 20 14.04 -28.05 16.05
CA ASN A 20 12.90 -27.85 15.13
C ASN A 20 11.77 -27.00 15.75
N ALA A 21 11.80 -26.71 17.06
CA ALA A 21 10.78 -25.89 17.72
C ALA A 21 11.00 -24.38 17.56
N CYS A 22 12.11 -23.96 16.92
CA CYS A 22 12.41 -22.54 16.64
C CYS A 22 12.10 -22.11 15.20
N GLN A 23 11.33 -22.89 14.43
CA GLN A 23 10.52 -22.29 13.37
C GLN A 23 9.21 -21.86 14.02
N GLN A 24 9.28 -20.75 14.78
CA GLN A 24 8.10 -20.02 15.17
C GLN A 24 7.45 -19.58 13.86
N ASP A 25 6.35 -20.24 13.52
CA ASP A 25 5.43 -19.95 12.45
C ASP A 25 5.20 -18.43 12.39
N ARG A 26 5.94 -17.75 11.51
CA ARG A 26 5.80 -16.30 11.29
C ARG A 26 4.55 -15.96 10.49
N THR A 27 3.69 -16.95 10.22
CA THR A 27 2.48 -16.81 9.42
C THR A 27 1.17 -16.85 10.19
N ALA A 28 1.17 -16.83 11.52
CA ALA A 28 -0.06 -16.62 12.29
C ALA A 28 -0.38 -15.11 12.44
N THR A 29 -0.90 -14.48 11.39
CA THR A 29 -1.61 -13.21 11.48
C THR A 29 -3.04 -13.48 11.03
N ALA A 30 -3.99 -13.08 11.87
CA ALA A 30 -5.39 -13.43 11.86
C ALA A 30 -5.99 -13.58 10.45
N THR A 31 -6.37 -14.81 10.09
CA THR A 31 -7.42 -15.02 9.10
C THR A 31 -8.69 -14.37 9.67
N PRO A 32 -9.46 -13.58 8.91
CA PRO A 32 -10.73 -13.06 9.40
C PRO A 32 -11.61 -14.22 9.88
N ASP A 33 -12.13 -14.12 11.11
CA ASP A 33 -12.74 -15.25 11.84
C ASP A 33 -13.92 -15.91 11.09
N GLN A 34 -14.57 -15.20 10.16
CA GLN A 34 -15.49 -15.77 9.17
C GLN A 34 -15.48 -14.93 7.87
N VAL A 35 -15.18 -15.57 6.75
CA VAL A 35 -15.38 -15.00 5.41
C VAL A 35 -16.81 -15.35 4.96
N PRO A 36 -17.65 -14.37 4.57
CA PRO A 36 -19.00 -14.64 4.07
C PRO A 36 -18.99 -15.48 2.80
N ASP A 37 -20.06 -16.25 2.57
CA ASP A 37 -20.25 -16.96 1.29
C ASP A 37 -20.25 -15.98 0.12
N GLY A 38 -19.55 -16.33 -0.96
CA GLY A 38 -19.35 -15.46 -2.13
C GLY A 38 -18.18 -14.47 -2.00
N TYR A 39 -17.37 -14.57 -0.95
CA TYR A 39 -16.19 -13.74 -0.71
C TYR A 39 -14.95 -14.58 -0.44
N VAL A 40 -13.78 -13.97 -0.65
CA VAL A 40 -12.47 -14.56 -0.35
C VAL A 40 -11.65 -13.60 0.52
N ALA A 41 -10.82 -14.15 1.41
CA ALA A 41 -9.88 -13.38 2.20
C ALA A 41 -8.56 -13.20 1.44
N LEU A 42 -8.10 -11.95 1.38
CA LEU A 42 -6.80 -11.59 0.87
C LEU A 42 -5.86 -11.27 2.03
N ARG A 43 -4.61 -11.70 1.90
CA ARG A 43 -3.51 -11.24 2.74
C ARG A 43 -2.34 -10.88 1.86
N PHE A 44 -1.87 -9.65 1.99
CA PHE A 44 -0.81 -9.13 1.13
C PHE A 44 0.05 -8.10 1.86
N ASP A 45 1.28 -8.00 1.40
CA ASP A 45 2.22 -6.96 1.77
C ASP A 45 2.22 -5.88 0.67
N ALA A 46 2.16 -4.62 1.08
CA ALA A 46 2.35 -3.48 0.22
C ALA A 46 3.77 -2.96 0.42
N GLU A 47 4.50 -2.80 -0.67
CA GLU A 47 5.86 -2.24 -0.67
C GLU A 47 5.88 -0.96 -1.50
N ILE A 48 6.44 0.11 -0.93
CA ILE A 48 6.68 1.38 -1.63
C ILE A 48 8.15 1.36 -2.07
N PRO A 49 8.44 1.30 -3.38
CA PRO A 49 9.82 1.29 -3.86
C PRO A 49 10.57 2.55 -3.42
N ALA A 50 11.84 2.36 -3.05
CA ALA A 50 12.73 3.44 -2.62
C ALA A 50 12.84 4.56 -3.67
N MET A 51 12.98 5.81 -3.22
CA MET A 51 13.26 6.94 -4.12
C MET A 51 14.70 6.86 -4.64
N GLN A 52 14.89 6.95 -5.96
CA GLN A 52 16.23 6.91 -6.57
C GLN A 52 17.14 8.12 -6.20
N GLU A 53 16.62 9.19 -5.59
CA GLU A 53 17.44 10.30 -5.02
C GLU A 53 16.79 10.88 -3.73
N VAL A 54 17.55 11.20 -2.67
CA VAL A 54 17.16 11.65 -1.28
C VAL A 54 17.97 12.92 -0.92
N VAL A 55 17.47 14.04 -0.35
CA VAL A 55 16.80 14.31 0.95
C VAL A 55 15.61 15.32 0.83
N THR A 56 14.64 15.21 1.75
CA THR A 56 13.21 15.59 1.69
C THR A 56 12.86 17.10 1.75
N ARG A 57 11.69 17.46 1.20
CA ARG A 57 10.92 18.68 1.54
C ARG A 57 9.53 18.27 2.08
N SER A 58 8.97 19.09 2.97
CA SER A 58 7.83 18.79 3.87
C SER A 58 6.62 18.13 3.19
N VAL A 59 6.55 16.80 3.31
CA VAL A 59 5.30 16.13 3.69
C VAL A 59 5.19 16.35 5.21
N ASP A 60 3.98 16.44 5.79
CA ASP A 60 3.92 16.37 7.27
C ASP A 60 4.69 15.11 7.70
N PRO A 61 5.49 15.15 8.78
CA PRO A 61 6.23 13.98 9.26
C PRO A 61 5.35 12.73 9.36
N ASP A 62 4.06 12.93 9.64
CA ASP A 62 3.02 11.91 9.78
C ASP A 62 2.30 11.53 8.46
N GLY A 63 2.68 12.13 7.33
CA GLY A 63 2.04 11.93 6.02
C GLY A 63 2.71 10.90 5.12
N ASN A 64 3.78 10.26 5.61
CA ASN A 64 4.48 9.16 4.92
C ASN A 64 3.86 7.80 5.28
N GLY A 65 4.21 6.75 4.52
CA GLY A 65 3.72 5.39 4.75
C GLY A 65 2.28 5.14 4.30
N VAL A 66 1.87 3.87 4.39
CA VAL A 66 0.56 3.36 3.98
C VAL A 66 -0.34 3.29 5.22
N GLN A 67 -1.25 4.25 5.41
CA GLN A 67 -2.02 4.39 6.65
C GLN A 67 -3.41 3.76 6.57
N ASN A 68 -4.05 3.88 5.42
CA ASN A 68 -5.30 3.20 5.09
C ASN A 68 -5.21 2.68 3.65
N MET A 69 -6.07 1.73 3.32
CA MET A 69 -6.08 1.09 2.02
C MET A 69 -7.50 0.71 1.63
N THR A 70 -7.89 1.08 0.42
CA THR A 70 -9.14 0.70 -0.21
C THR A 70 -8.85 -0.08 -1.49
N LEU A 71 -9.50 -1.23 -1.63
CA LEU A 71 -9.41 -2.09 -2.81
C LEU A 71 -10.62 -1.83 -3.68
N PHE A 72 -10.40 -1.60 -4.97
CA PHE A 72 -11.46 -1.52 -5.98
C PHE A 72 -11.49 -2.84 -6.74
N CYS A 73 -12.62 -3.54 -6.65
CA CYS A 73 -12.77 -4.89 -7.16
C CYS A 73 -13.54 -4.88 -8.49
N PHE A 74 -12.96 -5.49 -9.51
CA PHE A 74 -13.54 -5.61 -10.85
C PHE A 74 -13.64 -7.08 -11.26
N ASP A 75 -14.69 -7.42 -11.99
CA ASP A 75 -14.94 -8.78 -12.48
C ASP A 75 -14.10 -9.13 -13.73
N SER A 76 -14.36 -10.30 -14.30
CA SER A 76 -13.69 -10.78 -15.53
C SER A 76 -13.98 -9.92 -16.77
N PHE A 77 -15.06 -9.15 -16.78
CA PHE A 77 -15.41 -8.23 -17.85
C PHE A 77 -14.82 -6.83 -17.65
N GLY A 78 -14.07 -6.60 -16.56
CA GLY A 78 -13.54 -5.30 -16.19
C GLY A 78 -14.60 -4.35 -15.66
N LEU A 79 -15.71 -4.89 -15.13
CA LEU A 79 -16.81 -4.14 -14.56
C LEU A 79 -16.68 -4.07 -13.04
N PHE A 80 -16.96 -2.90 -12.49
CA PHE A 80 -16.85 -2.65 -11.06
C PHE A 80 -17.91 -3.40 -10.26
N ILE A 81 -17.46 -4.10 -9.22
CA ILE A 81 -18.30 -4.89 -8.31
C ILE A 81 -18.58 -4.08 -7.04
N SER A 82 -17.53 -3.76 -6.30
CA SER A 82 -17.58 -3.06 -5.00
C SER A 82 -16.19 -2.57 -4.60
N THR A 83 -16.14 -1.77 -3.54
CA THR A 83 -14.91 -1.53 -2.79
C THR A 83 -14.77 -2.49 -1.61
N ALA A 84 -13.55 -2.62 -1.09
CA ALA A 84 -13.28 -3.28 0.17
C ALA A 84 -12.24 -2.47 0.96
N THR A 85 -12.44 -2.33 2.27
CA THR A 85 -11.44 -1.73 3.15
C THR A 85 -10.47 -2.82 3.61
N ALA A 86 -9.18 -2.53 3.52
CA ALA A 86 -8.15 -3.43 4.04
C ALA A 86 -7.74 -3.02 5.46
N ASP A 87 -7.68 -3.99 6.35
CA ASP A 87 -7.21 -3.86 7.71
C ASP A 87 -5.68 -3.92 7.74
N LEU A 88 -5.07 -2.94 8.41
CA LEU A 88 -3.63 -2.83 8.56
C LEU A 88 -3.17 -3.58 9.82
N SER A 89 -2.32 -4.60 9.66
CA SER A 89 -1.76 -5.34 10.80
C SER A 89 -0.39 -4.83 11.25
N ALA A 90 0.41 -4.29 10.33
CA ALA A 90 1.74 -3.75 10.61
C ALA A 90 2.15 -2.75 9.54
N GLN A 91 2.83 -1.66 9.93
CA GLN A 91 3.35 -0.65 8.99
C GLN A 91 4.76 -0.19 9.33
N SER A 92 5.50 0.20 8.31
CA SER A 92 6.71 1.01 8.36
C SER A 92 6.56 2.23 7.44
N SER A 93 7.63 3.00 7.25
CA SER A 93 7.63 4.12 6.30
C SER A 93 7.48 3.69 4.84
N GLU A 94 7.83 2.44 4.52
CA GLU A 94 7.92 1.94 3.13
C GLU A 94 7.16 0.63 2.92
N THR A 95 6.65 0.00 3.98
CA THR A 95 5.94 -1.28 3.90
C THR A 95 4.69 -1.31 4.76
N GLY A 96 3.73 -2.14 4.40
CA GLY A 96 2.58 -2.45 5.26
C GLY A 96 1.98 -3.82 4.96
N THR A 97 1.55 -4.54 5.99
CA THR A 97 0.86 -5.83 5.85
C THR A 97 -0.64 -5.63 6.05
N PHE A 98 -1.42 -6.15 5.11
CA PHE A 98 -2.87 -5.94 5.04
C PHE A 98 -3.64 -7.25 4.92
N SER A 99 -4.87 -7.22 5.43
CA SER A 99 -5.89 -8.23 5.17
C SER A 99 -7.17 -7.57 4.68
N ALA A 100 -7.85 -8.18 3.71
CA ALA A 100 -9.12 -7.68 3.19
C ALA A 100 -10.05 -8.84 2.84
N VAL A 101 -11.34 -8.58 2.76
CA VAL A 101 -12.33 -9.54 2.26
C VAL A 101 -12.96 -8.94 1.00
N VAL A 102 -12.86 -9.66 -0.13
CA VAL A 102 -13.31 -9.19 -1.44
C VAL A 102 -14.28 -10.20 -2.07
N PRO A 103 -15.16 -9.79 -3.00
CA PRO A 103 -16.02 -10.72 -3.73
C PRO A 103 -15.21 -11.80 -4.47
N GLU A 104 -15.70 -13.04 -4.45
CA GLU A 104 -14.98 -14.20 -5.03
C GLU A 104 -14.77 -14.09 -6.54
N ASN A 105 -15.68 -13.40 -7.24
CA ASN A 105 -15.65 -13.19 -8.69
C ASN A 105 -14.73 -12.03 -9.10
N THR A 106 -13.97 -11.45 -8.17
CA THR A 106 -12.98 -10.40 -8.47
C THR A 106 -11.84 -10.98 -9.30
N ARG A 107 -11.48 -10.29 -10.38
CA ARG A 107 -10.38 -10.65 -11.29
C ARG A 107 -9.34 -9.56 -11.42
N THR A 108 -9.71 -8.31 -11.14
CA THR A 108 -8.77 -7.19 -11.08
C THR A 108 -9.00 -6.42 -9.79
N ILE A 109 -7.91 -6.06 -9.11
CA ILE A 109 -7.91 -5.22 -7.92
C ILE A 109 -7.02 -4.01 -8.16
N HIS A 110 -7.53 -2.83 -7.85
CA HIS A 110 -6.67 -1.66 -7.62
C HIS A 110 -6.54 -1.42 -6.12
N PHE A 111 -5.29 -1.32 -5.66
CA PHE A 111 -4.92 -1.04 -4.28
C PHE A 111 -4.64 0.45 -4.16
N LEU A 112 -5.47 1.18 -3.40
CA LEU A 112 -5.35 2.62 -3.24
C LEU A 112 -5.15 2.95 -1.77
N ALA A 113 -3.97 3.46 -1.46
CA ALA A 113 -3.63 3.89 -0.11
C ALA A 113 -3.74 5.39 0.06
N ASN A 114 -4.17 5.82 1.25
CA ASN A 114 -4.34 7.23 1.63
C ASN A 114 -5.33 8.00 0.73
N GLN A 115 -6.14 7.28 -0.04
CA GLN A 115 -7.15 7.84 -0.92
C GLN A 115 -8.28 8.45 -0.08
N ASN A 116 -8.74 9.64 -0.49
CA ASN A 116 -9.94 10.20 0.10
C ASN A 116 -11.17 9.55 -0.55
N MET A 117 -12.01 8.92 0.27
CA MET A 117 -13.23 8.24 -0.15
C MET A 117 -14.50 9.04 0.17
N SER A 118 -14.39 10.26 0.72
CA SER A 118 -15.55 11.02 1.21
C SER A 118 -16.60 11.36 0.14
N GLU A 119 -16.18 11.48 -1.12
CA GLU A 119 -17.05 11.84 -2.25
C GLU A 119 -17.30 10.66 -3.20
N PHE A 120 -16.73 9.49 -2.91
CA PHE A 120 -16.90 8.32 -3.75
C PHE A 120 -18.17 7.56 -3.37
N GLN A 121 -19.19 7.63 -4.24
CA GLN A 121 -20.45 6.91 -4.06
C GLN A 121 -20.42 5.59 -4.84
N GLU A 122 -20.16 4.49 -4.14
CA GLU A 122 -19.99 3.16 -4.75
C GLU A 122 -21.14 2.76 -5.68
N ASP A 123 -22.38 3.05 -5.30
CA ASP A 123 -23.57 2.65 -6.04
C ASP A 123 -23.69 3.32 -7.42
N ASP A 124 -23.10 4.52 -7.61
CA ASP A 124 -23.10 5.22 -8.90
C ASP A 124 -22.19 4.53 -9.95
N PHE A 125 -21.27 3.69 -9.47
CA PHE A 125 -20.23 3.06 -10.29
C PHE A 125 -20.45 1.56 -10.50
N ARG A 126 -21.48 0.94 -9.90
CA ARG A 126 -21.77 -0.48 -10.14
C ARG A 126 -21.88 -0.77 -11.64
N SER A 127 -21.17 -1.82 -12.07
CA SER A 127 -21.12 -2.23 -13.48
C SER A 127 -20.55 -1.19 -14.45
N ARG A 128 -19.82 -0.18 -13.94
CA ARG A 128 -19.00 0.72 -14.78
C ARG A 128 -17.64 0.11 -15.07
N SER A 129 -17.04 0.56 -16.17
CA SER A 129 -15.72 0.08 -16.57
C SER A 129 -14.61 0.56 -15.63
N GLU A 130 -13.52 -0.20 -15.55
CA GLU A 130 -12.30 0.19 -14.83
C GLU A 130 -11.88 1.64 -15.10
N ALA A 131 -11.82 2.04 -16.37
CA ALA A 131 -11.41 3.39 -16.75
C ALA A 131 -12.36 4.49 -16.22
N GLU A 132 -13.67 4.25 -16.26
CA GLU A 132 -14.65 5.21 -15.76
C GLU A 132 -14.51 5.38 -14.24
N VAL A 133 -14.44 4.27 -13.49
CA VAL A 133 -14.33 4.31 -12.02
C VAL A 133 -13.02 4.92 -11.57
N MET A 134 -11.90 4.55 -12.21
CA MET A 134 -10.59 5.05 -11.81
C MET A 134 -10.37 6.53 -12.18
N SER A 135 -11.10 7.06 -13.16
CA SER A 135 -10.93 8.45 -13.62
C SER A 135 -11.48 9.53 -12.68
N VAL A 136 -12.42 9.17 -11.80
CA VAL A 136 -13.12 10.13 -10.93
C VAL A 136 -12.40 10.36 -9.60
N LEU A 137 -11.36 9.59 -9.31
CA LEU A 137 -10.68 9.64 -8.03
C LEU A 137 -9.82 10.89 -7.92
N GLU A 138 -10.15 11.73 -6.94
CA GLU A 138 -9.41 12.96 -6.67
C GLU A 138 -8.32 12.74 -5.64
N GLY A 139 -7.19 13.44 -5.81
CA GLY A 139 -6.08 13.37 -4.88
C GLY A 139 -6.41 14.00 -3.52
N SER A 140 -6.03 13.35 -2.42
CA SER A 140 -6.19 13.89 -1.08
C SER A 140 -5.15 14.99 -0.81
N SER A 141 -5.58 16.11 -0.22
CA SER A 141 -4.64 17.14 0.22
C SER A 141 -3.96 16.71 1.52
N GLY A 142 -2.63 16.68 1.54
CA GLY A 142 -1.84 16.47 2.77
C GLY A 142 -1.32 15.05 2.99
N ARG A 143 -1.68 14.07 2.14
CA ARG A 143 -1.12 12.71 2.18
C ARG A 143 -0.67 12.26 0.80
N MET A 144 0.38 11.46 0.75
CA MET A 144 0.83 10.80 -0.49
C MET A 144 -0.12 9.64 -0.80
N ILE A 145 -0.70 9.61 -2.01
CA ILE A 145 -1.47 8.45 -2.46
C ILE A 145 -0.54 7.46 -3.11
N TYR A 146 -0.72 6.19 -2.75
CA TYR A 146 -0.02 5.08 -3.37
C TYR A 146 -1.02 4.21 -4.12
N TRP A 147 -0.63 3.75 -5.30
CA TRP A 147 -1.48 2.97 -6.19
C TRP A 147 -0.76 1.73 -6.70
N ALA A 148 -1.47 0.61 -6.72
CA ALA A 148 -1.06 -0.57 -7.45
C ALA A 148 -2.24 -1.24 -8.13
N ARG A 149 -1.98 -2.07 -9.14
CA ARG A 149 -2.97 -2.84 -9.86
C ARG A 149 -2.52 -4.29 -9.97
N PHE A 150 -3.37 -5.22 -9.55
CA PHE A 150 -3.20 -6.65 -9.77
C PHE A 150 -4.33 -7.16 -10.65
N ALA A 151 -4.02 -8.03 -11.61
CA ALA A 151 -5.01 -8.70 -12.42
C ALA A 151 -4.66 -10.18 -12.51
N CYS A 152 -5.65 -11.03 -12.32
CA CYS A 152 -5.54 -12.46 -12.54
C CYS A 152 -5.17 -12.75 -13.99
N ALA A 153 -4.43 -13.84 -14.20
CA ALA A 153 -4.14 -14.31 -15.55
C ALA A 153 -5.45 -14.70 -16.27
N PRO A 154 -5.60 -14.37 -17.57
CA PRO A 154 -6.86 -14.55 -18.30
C PRO A 154 -7.30 -16.02 -18.43
N ASP A 155 -6.36 -16.95 -18.47
CA ASP A 155 -6.60 -18.39 -18.63
C ASP A 155 -6.36 -19.20 -17.33
N ASP A 156 -6.40 -18.53 -16.17
CA ASP A 156 -6.21 -19.16 -14.86
C ASP A 156 -7.50 -19.07 -14.05
N ASP A 157 -8.21 -20.19 -13.90
CA ASP A 157 -9.49 -20.27 -13.21
C ASP A 157 -9.39 -20.21 -11.68
N ARG A 158 -8.17 -20.21 -11.13
CA ARG A 158 -7.95 -20.05 -9.69
C ARG A 158 -8.49 -18.72 -9.19
N SER A 159 -8.91 -18.69 -7.93
CA SER A 159 -9.40 -17.48 -7.28
C SER A 159 -8.30 -16.43 -7.13
N ILE A 160 -8.69 -15.18 -6.92
CA ILE A 160 -7.75 -14.06 -6.89
C ILE A 160 -6.76 -14.14 -5.72
N ASP A 161 -7.16 -14.71 -4.58
CA ASP A 161 -6.27 -14.97 -3.44
C ASP A 161 -5.19 -16.01 -3.76
N GLU A 162 -5.54 -17.09 -4.45
CA GLU A 162 -4.58 -18.11 -4.89
C GLU A 162 -3.57 -17.56 -5.90
N GLN A 163 -4.03 -16.72 -6.83
CA GLN A 163 -3.16 -16.09 -7.83
C GLN A 163 -2.27 -15.02 -7.21
N LEU A 164 -2.79 -14.22 -6.28
CA LEU A 164 -2.01 -13.23 -5.54
C LEU A 164 -0.93 -13.92 -4.68
N ALA A 165 -1.27 -15.06 -4.07
CA ALA A 165 -0.32 -15.90 -3.35
C ALA A 165 0.75 -16.48 -4.26
N ALA A 166 0.37 -16.97 -5.45
CA ALA A 166 1.34 -17.44 -6.45
C ALA A 166 2.27 -16.32 -6.96
N ALA A 167 1.81 -15.07 -6.95
CA ALA A 167 2.62 -13.89 -7.25
C ALA A 167 3.48 -13.40 -6.06
N GLY A 168 3.43 -14.09 -4.91
CA GLY A 168 4.25 -13.79 -3.74
C GLY A 168 3.59 -12.88 -2.70
N ASN A 169 2.27 -12.66 -2.78
CA ASN A 169 1.49 -11.83 -1.85
C ASN A 169 2.05 -10.41 -1.65
N THR A 170 2.88 -9.91 -2.56
CA THR A 170 3.51 -8.58 -2.44
C THR A 170 3.04 -7.71 -3.59
N VAL A 171 2.66 -6.48 -3.28
CA VAL A 171 2.18 -5.50 -4.24
C VAL A 171 3.08 -4.27 -4.19
N GLU A 172 3.79 -4.01 -5.29
CA GLU A 172 4.60 -2.80 -5.43
C GLU A 172 3.71 -1.59 -5.74
N MET A 173 3.77 -0.58 -4.88
CA MET A 173 2.94 0.61 -4.98
C MET A 173 3.68 1.80 -5.59
N ILE A 174 2.99 2.50 -6.49
CA ILE A 174 3.50 3.68 -7.18
C ILE A 174 2.94 4.93 -6.50
N ARG A 175 3.81 5.93 -6.29
CA ARG A 175 3.46 7.25 -5.74
C ARG A 175 2.77 8.11 -6.80
N ASN A 176 1.69 8.79 -6.43
CA ASN A 176 0.99 9.74 -7.32
C ASN A 176 1.73 11.08 -7.49
N HIS A 177 2.74 11.38 -6.68
CA HIS A 177 3.58 12.57 -6.83
C HIS A 177 5.01 12.24 -7.26
N ALA A 178 5.53 13.06 -8.17
CA ALA A 178 6.95 13.14 -8.46
C ALA A 178 7.66 14.08 -7.46
N ARG A 179 8.90 13.72 -7.11
CA ARG A 179 9.78 14.58 -6.32
C ARG A 179 10.68 15.41 -7.25
N ILE A 180 10.86 16.67 -6.87
CA ILE A 180 11.79 17.59 -7.53
C ILE A 180 12.77 18.10 -6.48
N SER A 181 14.05 17.81 -6.68
CA SER A 181 15.19 18.34 -5.93
C SER A 181 15.92 19.34 -6.81
N ILE A 182 16.37 20.43 -6.20
CA ILE A 182 17.27 21.39 -6.83
C ILE A 182 18.48 21.46 -5.92
N ALA A 183 19.64 21.07 -6.44
CA ALA A 183 20.89 21.25 -5.70
C ALA A 183 21.11 22.75 -5.47
N ASN A 184 21.51 23.13 -4.26
CA ASN A 184 21.83 24.53 -3.98
C ASN A 184 23.07 24.92 -4.80
N PRO A 185 23.00 25.93 -5.69
CA PRO A 185 24.16 26.36 -6.45
C PRO A 185 25.16 27.02 -5.50
N ASP A 186 26.32 26.40 -5.34
CA ASP A 186 27.37 26.93 -4.46
C ASP A 186 28.16 28.02 -5.18
N ASN A 187 27.78 29.29 -4.98
CA ASN A 187 28.53 30.43 -5.52
C ASN A 187 28.35 31.71 -4.69
N GLN A 188 29.33 32.59 -4.76
CA GLN A 188 29.39 33.83 -3.95
C GLN A 188 28.56 35.00 -4.50
N TRP A 189 27.81 34.80 -5.59
CA TRP A 189 27.09 35.88 -6.31
C TRP A 189 25.57 35.72 -6.29
N LEU A 190 25.05 34.54 -5.93
CA LEU A 190 23.63 34.23 -5.93
C LEU A 190 23.26 33.53 -4.62
N GLU A 191 22.45 34.21 -3.81
CA GLU A 191 21.79 33.59 -2.66
C GLU A 191 20.38 33.14 -3.09
N VAL A 192 20.14 31.83 -3.06
CA VAL A 192 18.82 31.27 -3.35
C VAL A 192 18.00 31.25 -2.07
N THR A 193 17.05 32.19 -1.94
CA THR A 193 16.17 32.28 -0.75
C THR A 193 14.95 31.36 -0.83
N GLY A 194 14.70 30.74 -1.98
CA GLY A 194 13.58 29.81 -2.19
C GLY A 194 13.30 29.52 -3.66
N PHE A 195 12.41 28.56 -3.90
CA PHE A 195 11.93 28.19 -5.23
C PHE A 195 10.44 27.89 -5.20
N VAL A 196 9.75 28.21 -6.29
CA VAL A 196 8.33 27.92 -6.47
C VAL A 196 8.17 27.19 -7.80
N PRO A 197 7.52 26.01 -7.83
CA PRO A 197 7.22 25.34 -9.09
C PRO A 197 6.15 26.12 -9.86
N LEU A 198 6.46 26.55 -11.08
CA LEU A 198 5.50 27.15 -12.02
C LEU A 198 4.84 26.06 -12.88
N GLY A 199 3.56 26.21 -13.21
CA GLY A 199 2.83 25.30 -14.11
C GLY A 199 2.29 24.02 -13.47
N LYS A 200 2.23 23.91 -12.14
CA LYS A 200 1.48 22.85 -11.45
C LYS A 200 -0.02 23.06 -11.69
N ASP A 201 -0.76 21.98 -11.95
CA ASP A 201 -2.22 22.02 -12.14
C ASP A 201 -2.89 22.71 -10.93
N THR A 202 -3.47 23.88 -11.17
CA THR A 202 -3.74 24.91 -10.16
C THR A 202 -5.04 24.73 -9.38
N ARG A 203 -5.75 23.60 -9.49
CA ARG A 203 -7.03 23.41 -8.79
C ARG A 203 -6.94 23.39 -7.26
N GLN A 204 -5.76 23.25 -6.65
CA GLN A 204 -5.60 23.24 -5.18
C GLN A 204 -4.92 24.48 -4.55
N LEU A 205 -4.52 25.52 -5.32
CA LEU A 205 -3.71 26.63 -4.78
C LEU A 205 -4.49 27.87 -4.30
N ARG A 206 -5.82 27.78 -4.11
CA ARG A 206 -6.61 28.87 -3.49
C ARG A 206 -6.65 28.80 -1.96
N ARG A 207 -5.51 28.62 -1.27
CA ARG A 207 -5.48 28.87 0.19
C ARG A 207 -4.13 29.20 0.82
N CYS A 208 -3.17 29.68 0.03
CA CYS A 208 -1.93 30.25 0.57
C CYS A 208 -1.70 31.67 0.03
N ARG A 209 -2.68 32.58 0.22
CA ARG A 209 -2.36 34.00 0.34
C ARG A 209 -2.37 34.34 1.83
N GLY A 210 -1.22 34.15 2.45
CA GLY A 210 -0.92 34.79 3.71
C GLY A 210 -1.00 36.29 3.51
N THR A 211 -1.86 36.92 4.31
CA THR A 211 -1.68 38.29 4.77
C THR A 211 -0.31 38.39 5.40
N ASP A 212 0.66 38.98 4.69
CA ASP A 212 1.73 39.73 5.33
C ASP A 212 2.45 40.65 4.34
N ARG A 213 2.75 41.85 4.85
CA ARG A 213 3.36 43.07 4.29
C ARG A 213 2.34 44.19 3.99
N ALA A 214 2.51 45.42 4.45
CA ALA A 214 3.57 46.07 5.22
C ALA A 214 3.06 47.45 5.70
N GLY A 215 3.75 48.08 6.66
CA GLY A 215 3.57 49.51 6.92
C GLY A 215 4.32 50.02 8.14
N ILE A 216 5.60 50.34 7.95
CA ILE A 216 6.33 51.29 8.80
C ILE A 216 5.77 52.68 8.51
N ALA A 217 5.32 53.37 9.56
CA ALA A 217 5.51 54.79 9.82
C ALA A 217 5.49 54.98 11.33
#